data_AF-A0AA40E8L4-F1
#
_entry.id   AF-A0AA40E8L4-F1
#
_cell.length_a   1.000
_cell.length_b   1.000
_cell.length_c   1.000
_cell.angle_alpha   90.00
_cell.angle_beta   90.00
_cell.angle_gamma   90.00
#
_symmetry.space_group_name_H-M   'P 1'
#
loop_
_entity.id
_entity.type
_entity.pdbx_description
1 polymer ?
#
loop_
_entity_poly.entity_id
_entity_poly.type
_entity_poly.pdbx_seq_one_letter_code
_entity_poly.pdbx_strand_id
1 'polypeptide(L)'
;MADTAGFDPNRWLQGDKSTALERYFMPNSCPGQNIARIEMSKVAATLVRACNIRQVDPKQDWRWKAYFTLSPHSWTCYIEKHSSGEDARALVARVSHPKH
;
A
#
# COMPACT_ATOMS: atom_id res chain seq x y z
N MET A 1 -10.39 -1.45 -23.40
CA MET A 1 -9.63 -0.47 -22.60
C MET A 1 -9.96 -0.79 -21.15
N ALA A 2 -9.00 -1.31 -20.37
CA ALA A 2 -9.26 -1.66 -18.97
C ALA A 2 -9.54 -0.39 -18.16
N ASP A 3 -10.53 -0.45 -17.27
CA ASP A 3 -10.89 0.67 -16.39
C ASP A 3 -9.65 1.13 -15.59
N THR A 4 -9.23 2.37 -15.80
CA THR A 4 -8.06 2.97 -15.12
C THR A 4 -8.40 3.47 -13.72
N ALA A 5 -9.69 3.62 -13.38
CA ALA A 5 -10.11 4.14 -12.08
C ALA A 5 -10.04 3.08 -10.98
N GLY A 6 -10.14 1.80 -11.32
CA GLY A 6 -10.08 0.69 -10.39
C GLY A 6 -8.65 0.22 -10.06
N PHE A 7 -8.42 -0.14 -8.80
CA PHE A 7 -7.22 -0.87 -8.40
C PHE A 7 -7.34 -2.34 -8.82
N ASP A 8 -6.47 -2.79 -9.73
CA ASP A 8 -6.36 -4.19 -10.15
C ASP A 8 -4.87 -4.59 -10.25
N PRO A 9 -4.33 -5.34 -9.28
CA PRO A 9 -2.93 -5.77 -9.31
C PRO A 9 -2.67 -6.85 -10.37
N ASN A 10 -3.69 -7.63 -10.77
CA ASN A 10 -3.52 -8.69 -11.77
C ASN A 10 -3.17 -8.14 -13.15
N ARG A 11 -3.47 -6.85 -13.41
CA ARG A 11 -3.06 -6.11 -14.59
C ARG A 11 -1.57 -6.31 -14.94
N TRP A 12 -0.71 -6.40 -13.93
CA TRP A 12 0.75 -6.51 -14.10
C TRP A 12 1.26 -7.95 -14.23
N LEU A 13 0.39 -8.95 -14.03
CA LEU A 13 0.76 -10.37 -14.04
C LEU A 13 0.37 -11.09 -15.34
N GLN A 14 -0.21 -10.38 -16.31
CA GLN A 14 -0.81 -10.98 -17.53
C GLN A 14 0.19 -11.16 -18.70
N GLY A 15 1.46 -11.45 -18.41
CA GLY A 15 2.49 -11.73 -19.44
C GLY A 15 2.58 -10.64 -20.51
N ASP A 16 2.41 -10.99 -21.79
CA ASP A 16 2.55 -10.05 -22.91
C ASP A 16 1.65 -8.80 -22.82
N LYS A 17 0.50 -8.92 -22.14
CA LYS A 17 -0.41 -7.78 -21.92
C LYS A 17 0.18 -6.75 -20.96
N SER A 18 0.99 -7.15 -19.98
CA SER A 18 1.62 -6.21 -19.05
C SER A 18 2.78 -5.46 -19.71
N THR A 19 3.55 -6.11 -20.58
CA THR A 19 4.61 -5.46 -21.37
C THR A 19 4.07 -4.29 -22.21
N ALA A 20 2.87 -4.44 -22.76
CA ALA A 20 2.21 -3.36 -23.51
C ALA A 20 1.76 -2.18 -22.64
N LEU A 21 1.67 -2.34 -21.32
CA LEU A 21 1.31 -1.30 -20.35
C LEU A 21 2.52 -0.53 -19.83
N GLU A 22 3.70 -1.16 -19.79
CA GLU A 22 4.97 -0.54 -19.36
C GLU A 22 5.26 0.77 -20.11
N ARG A 23 4.92 0.84 -21.41
CA ARG A 23 5.08 2.06 -22.23
C ARG A 23 4.32 3.28 -21.71
N TYR A 24 3.26 3.07 -20.94
CA TYR A 24 2.42 4.14 -20.36
C TYR A 24 2.71 4.34 -18.87
N PHE A 25 3.55 3.49 -18.28
CA PHE A 25 3.95 3.57 -16.90
C PHE A 25 5.32 4.24 -16.78
N MET A 26 5.31 5.51 -16.40
CA MET A 26 6.52 6.29 -16.22
C MET A 26 6.70 6.62 -14.73
N PRO A 27 7.15 5.66 -13.90
CA PRO A 27 7.65 6.02 -12.58
C PRO A 27 8.89 6.90 -12.83
N ASN A 28 8.83 8.16 -12.37
CA ASN A 28 9.90 9.14 -12.56
C ASN A 28 11.28 8.52 -12.33
N SER A 29 12.29 8.94 -13.10
CA SER A 29 13.69 8.53 -13.00
C SER A 29 14.38 9.02 -11.71
N CYS A 30 13.68 8.92 -10.59
CA CYS A 30 14.11 9.34 -9.27
C CYS A 30 15.41 8.60 -8.92
N PRO A 31 16.48 9.31 -8.51
CA PRO A 31 17.72 8.68 -8.05
C PRO A 31 17.49 7.64 -6.94
N GLY A 32 16.45 7.84 -6.12
CA GLY A 32 16.07 6.94 -5.03
C GLY A 32 15.21 5.73 -5.43
N GLN A 33 14.88 5.53 -6.72
CA GLN A 33 13.93 4.48 -7.14
C GLN A 33 14.34 3.07 -6.70
N ASN A 34 15.64 2.77 -6.66
CA ASN A 34 16.14 1.45 -6.29
C ASN A 34 15.95 1.20 -4.79
N ILE A 35 16.24 2.20 -3.96
CA ILE A 35 16.04 2.13 -2.51
C ILE A 35 14.55 2.00 -2.21
N ALA A 36 13.71 2.85 -2.83
CA ALA A 36 12.26 2.80 -2.65
C ALA A 36 11.68 1.42 -3.02
N ARG A 37 12.12 0.80 -4.13
CA ARG A 37 11.71 -0.56 -4.51
C ARG A 37 12.10 -1.61 -3.46
N ILE A 38 13.31 -1.54 -2.92
CA ILE A 38 13.76 -2.45 -1.86
C ILE A 38 12.93 -2.27 -0.60
N GLU A 39 12.72 -1.03 -0.15
CA GLU A 39 11.95 -0.71 1.05
C GLU A 39 10.49 -1.18 0.92
N MET A 40 9.83 -0.80 -0.17
CA MET A 40 8.45 -1.22 -0.44
C MET A 40 8.31 -2.75 -0.47
N SER A 41 9.22 -3.44 -1.15
CA SER A 41 9.14 -4.91 -1.28
C SER A 41 9.36 -5.61 0.06
N LYS A 42 10.36 -5.18 0.83
CA LYS A 42 10.67 -5.80 2.13
C LYS A 42 9.59 -5.49 3.17
N VAL A 43 9.21 -4.23 3.32
CA VAL A 43 8.20 -3.82 4.31
C VAL A 43 6.85 -4.47 3.99
N ALA A 44 6.40 -4.45 2.74
CA ALA A 44 5.14 -5.09 2.36
C ALA A 44 5.15 -6.59 2.63
N ALA A 45 6.21 -7.31 2.24
CA ALA A 45 6.34 -8.74 2.49
C ALA A 45 6.35 -9.07 3.99
N THR A 46 7.05 -8.27 4.80
CA THR A 46 7.07 -8.44 6.26
C THR A 46 5.68 -8.21 6.87
N LEU A 47 4.99 -7.14 6.47
CA LEU A 47 3.65 -6.83 6.99
C LEU A 47 2.62 -7.89 6.62
N VAL A 48 2.55 -8.32 5.36
CA VAL A 48 1.59 -9.33 4.90
C VAL A 48 1.86 -10.69 5.56
N ARG A 49 3.12 -11.02 5.84
CA ARG A 49 3.48 -12.26 6.54
C ARG A 49 3.14 -12.23 8.03
N ALA A 50 3.34 -11.09 8.69
CA ALA A 50 3.30 -10.99 10.15
C ALA A 50 1.96 -10.46 10.69
N CYS A 51 1.17 -9.78 9.87
CA CYS A 51 0.02 -9.02 10.33
C CYS A 51 -1.24 -9.29 9.51
N ASN A 52 -2.36 -9.37 10.21
CA ASN A 52 -3.69 -9.15 9.64
C ASN A 52 -4.04 -7.67 9.81
N ILE A 53 -4.29 -6.97 8.70
CA ILE A 53 -4.55 -5.53 8.68
C ILE A 53 -5.96 -5.30 8.16
N ARG A 54 -6.78 -4.58 8.93
CA ARG A 54 -8.18 -4.30 8.57
C ARG A 54 -8.53 -2.86 8.87
N GLN A 55 -9.21 -2.18 7.95
CA GLN A 55 -9.74 -0.85 8.23
C GLN A 55 -10.74 -0.91 9.40
N VAL A 56 -10.70 0.12 10.26
CA VAL A 56 -11.66 0.25 11.36
C VAL A 56 -13.08 0.38 10.83
N ASP A 57 -13.27 1.18 9.78
CA ASP A 57 -14.51 1.26 9.01
C ASP A 57 -14.30 0.68 7.61
N PRO A 58 -14.82 -0.53 7.32
CA PRO A 58 -14.68 -1.16 6.01
C PRO A 58 -15.43 -0.44 4.87
N LYS A 59 -16.36 0.46 5.19
CA LYS A 59 -17.12 1.23 4.20
C LYS A 59 -16.45 2.57 3.88
N GLN A 60 -15.35 2.90 4.57
CA GLN A 60 -14.69 4.18 4.38
C GLN A 60 -13.86 4.17 3.09
N ASP A 61 -14.13 5.14 2.22
CA ASP A 61 -13.28 5.40 1.07
C ASP A 61 -11.88 5.89 1.48
N TRP A 62 -10.92 5.66 0.58
CA TRP A 62 -9.53 6.04 0.78
C TRP A 62 -9.38 7.54 0.53
N ARG A 63 -9.01 8.27 1.59
CA ARG A 63 -8.83 9.74 1.54
C ARG A 63 -7.37 10.15 1.51
N TRP A 64 -7.05 11.17 0.72
CA TRP A 64 -5.69 11.68 0.59
C TRP A 64 -5.71 13.19 0.35
N LYS A 65 -4.59 13.84 0.64
CA LYS A 65 -4.35 15.25 0.31
C LYS A 65 -3.14 15.35 -0.61
N ALA A 66 -3.24 16.17 -1.65
CA ALA A 66 -2.11 16.53 -2.47
C ALA A 66 -1.33 17.68 -1.83
N TYR A 67 -0.06 17.43 -1.55
CA TYR A 67 0.95 18.43 -1.23
C TYR A 67 2.10 18.28 -2.24
N PHE A 68 3.35 18.44 -1.80
CA PHE A 68 4.51 17.97 -2.57
C PHE A 68 4.48 16.44 -2.76
N THR A 69 3.87 15.70 -1.84
CA THR A 69 3.57 14.27 -1.96
C THR A 69 2.06 14.02 -1.83
N LEU A 70 1.60 12.85 -2.29
CA LEU A 70 0.26 12.36 -1.98
C LEU A 70 0.28 11.78 -0.56
N SER A 71 -0.36 12.48 0.37
CA SER A 71 -0.37 12.08 1.78
C SER A 71 -1.70 11.43 2.15
N PRO A 72 -1.70 10.13 2.51
CA PRO A 72 -2.91 9.44 2.96
C PRO A 72 -3.32 9.94 4.35
N HIS A 73 -4.63 10.07 4.60
CA HIS A 73 -5.11 10.49 5.91
C HIS A 73 -6.40 9.82 6.31
N SER A 74 -6.64 9.75 7.62
CA SER A 74 -7.84 9.14 8.20
C SER A 74 -7.99 7.64 7.88
N TRP A 75 -6.88 6.92 7.60
CA TRP A 75 -6.89 5.47 7.33
C TRP A 75 -6.64 4.69 8.61
N THR A 76 -7.56 4.77 9.57
CA THR A 76 -7.37 4.06 10.84
C THR A 76 -7.57 2.56 10.62
N CYS A 77 -6.61 1.75 11.08
CA CYS A 77 -6.61 0.31 10.91
C CYS A 77 -6.41 -0.43 12.24
N TYR A 78 -7.00 -1.61 12.34
CA TYR A 78 -6.60 -2.64 13.28
C TYR A 78 -5.42 -3.42 12.70
N ILE A 79 -4.43 -3.70 13.56
CA ILE A 79 -3.29 -4.56 13.23
C ILE A 79 -3.23 -5.67 14.27
N GLU A 80 -3.39 -6.88 13.80
CA GLU A 80 -3.30 -8.10 14.62
C GLU A 80 -2.12 -8.92 14.13
N LYS A 81 -1.38 -9.54 15.05
CA LYS A 81 -0.33 -10.48 14.67
C LYS A 81 -0.96 -11.73 14.06
N HIS A 82 -0.41 -12.22 12.97
CA HIS A 82 -0.82 -13.47 12.36
C HIS A 82 -0.51 -14.65 13.31
N SER A 83 -1.46 -15.56 13.51
CA SER A 83 -1.44 -16.63 14.52
C SER A 83 -0.37 -17.72 14.32
N SER A 84 0.41 -17.65 13.24
CA SER A 84 1.53 -18.55 12.97
C SER A 84 2.78 -18.26 13.81
N GLY A 85 2.72 -17.35 14.78
CA GLY A 85 3.81 -17.09 15.73
C GLY A 85 3.27 -16.69 17.10
N GLU A 86 3.48 -17.57 18.08
CA GLU A 86 3.26 -17.41 19.53
C GLU A 86 3.53 -15.97 20.00
N ASP A 87 2.69 -15.43 20.89
CA ASP A 87 2.62 -14.04 21.40
C ASP A 87 1.75 -13.05 20.60
N ALA A 88 0.45 -13.04 20.92
CA ALA A 88 -0.51 -12.03 20.48
C ALA A 88 -0.52 -10.81 21.42
N ARG A 89 0.02 -9.68 20.95
CA ARG A 89 -0.36 -8.34 21.43
C ARG A 89 -0.92 -7.57 20.23
N ALA A 90 -2.22 -7.31 20.23
CA ALA A 90 -2.85 -6.46 19.23
C ALA A 90 -2.38 -5.02 19.44
N LEU A 91 -1.75 -4.43 18.42
CA LEU A 91 -1.31 -3.03 18.42
C LEU A 91 -2.30 -2.24 17.56
N VAL A 92 -3.08 -1.37 18.18
CA VAL A 92 -3.91 -0.41 17.42
C VAL A 92 -2.99 0.70 16.92
N ALA A 93 -2.62 0.67 15.64
CA ALA A 93 -1.87 1.75 15.02
C ALA A 93 -2.80 2.94 14.73
N ARG A 94 -2.78 3.96 15.60
CA ARG A 94 -3.36 5.28 15.29
C ARG A 94 -2.29 6.13 14.60
N VAL A 95 -2.37 6.28 13.28
CA VAL A 95 -1.59 7.30 12.56
C VAL A 95 -2.30 8.65 12.76
N SER A 96 -1.97 9.35 13.86
CA SER A 96 -2.46 10.72 14.07
C SER A 96 -1.68 11.69 13.19
N HIS A 97 -2.40 12.46 12.37
CA HIS A 97 -1.79 13.63 11.73
C HIS A 97 -1.48 14.69 12.81
N PRO A 98 -0.28 15.32 12.77
CA PRO A 98 -0.09 16.55 13.53
C PRO A 98 -1.08 17.60 13.00
N LYS A 99 -1.80 18.24 13.93
CA LYS A 99 -2.64 19.39 13.61
C LYS A 99 -1.70 20.54 13.27
N HIS A 100 -1.65 20.93 12.00
CA HIS A 100 -1.14 22.23 11.57
C HIS A 100 -2.29 22.99 10.94
#